data_AF-A0A2V7MYL3-F1
#
_entry.id   AF-A0A2V7MYL3-F1
#
_cell.length_a   1.000
_cell.length_b   1.000
_cell.length_c   1.000
_cell.angle_alpha   90.00
_cell.angle_beta   90.00
_cell.angle_gamma   90.00
#
_symmetry.space_group_name_H-M   'P 1'
#
loop_
_entity.id
_entity.type
_entity.pdbx_description
1 polymer ?
#
loop_
_entity_poly.entity_id
_entity_poly.type
_entity_poly.pdbx_seq_one_letter_code
_entity_poly.pdbx_strand_id
1 'polypeptide(L)'
;MTTRAGVIRRTLLVNPGDRYDSARVAESERALRWLFVFSRVRLDTTRIAGRLALRVTTSDGWSTKPQFGYSSAGGDATWLAGLVEENLLGTATALSAVYHKTPDRTILDFRHVNPHFFGRRTRLAAEYASKSDGKRGVWFLGVPFFETGAARALGTDGEAASERVLVFRDGVADTVEHRALRIGVTAGVAPHATSRDFVRLWASALWRREDFDSVGRNPFPRSTFGAVGGGVDVGHVRFHVLERFNSYARREDVDLSQLLHAGVWAAPRAWGYPSDRAGVGAELSGQASAIWPGGFVVLRGAANGVYAPGAGGLDSGRVSGAVTIASQNLRRQMLVLHAEAGALERPKPGAEFDLWVLQKGPRVFGAHQLTGSRMVWLALEDRILVRDELWSLVGVGIAPFFDYGGAWYADEAARLGGNVGLALRMGPTRSVHGDVAEFALGYRFGQGWTGNRWAIAVRSGVVY
;
A
#
# COMPACT_ATOMS: atom_id res chain seq x y z
N MET A 1 -5.66 12.11 23.25
CA MET A 1 -5.65 13.58 23.14
C MET A 1 -6.85 14.01 22.28
N THR A 2 -7.46 15.16 22.56
CA THR A 2 -8.68 15.60 21.83
C THR A 2 -8.36 16.21 20.47
N THR A 3 -9.06 15.75 19.43
CA THR A 3 -8.93 16.34 18.08
C THR A 3 -9.58 17.72 18.01
N ARG A 4 -8.91 18.70 17.40
CA ARG A 4 -9.45 20.05 17.26
C ARG A 4 -10.65 20.05 16.31
N ALA A 5 -11.71 20.78 16.66
CA ALA A 5 -12.90 20.92 15.82
C ALA A 5 -12.60 21.44 14.40
N GLY A 6 -11.55 22.25 14.24
CA GLY A 6 -11.10 22.74 12.93
C GLY A 6 -10.59 21.63 12.00
N VAL A 7 -10.08 20.51 12.52
CA VAL A 7 -9.74 19.33 11.71
C VAL A 7 -11.01 18.71 11.15
N ILE A 8 -11.98 18.42 12.01
CA ILE A 8 -13.27 17.83 11.62
C ILE A 8 -13.92 18.67 10.51
N ARG A 9 -14.06 19.99 10.73
CA ARG A 9 -14.65 20.92 9.74
C ARG A 9 -13.90 20.94 8.41
N ARG A 10 -12.56 20.88 8.44
CA ARG A 10 -11.75 20.89 7.20
C ARG A 10 -11.91 19.59 6.42
N THR A 11 -12.04 18.46 7.11
CA THR A 11 -12.21 17.13 6.49
C THR A 11 -13.58 16.96 5.85
N LEU A 12 -14.66 17.47 6.47
CA LEU A 12 -16.01 17.42 5.89
C LEU A 12 -16.02 17.94 4.45
N LEU A 13 -16.76 17.25 3.58
CA LEU A 13 -16.91 17.63 2.17
C LEU A 13 -18.03 18.66 2.00
N VAL A 14 -19.03 18.64 2.86
CA VAL A 14 -20.13 19.62 2.87
C VAL A 14 -19.77 20.89 3.65
N ASN A 15 -20.35 22.02 3.24
CA ASN A 15 -20.23 23.31 3.92
C ASN A 15 -21.60 23.79 4.44
N PRO A 16 -21.62 24.66 5.48
CA PRO A 16 -22.83 25.39 5.84
C PRO A 16 -23.35 26.19 4.63
N GLY A 17 -24.63 25.99 4.30
CA GLY A 17 -25.28 26.61 3.14
C GLY A 17 -25.38 25.70 1.91
N ASP A 18 -24.61 24.60 1.85
CA ASP A 18 -24.76 23.60 0.79
C ASP A 18 -26.13 22.93 0.87
N ARG A 19 -26.65 22.50 -0.29
CA ARG A 19 -27.80 21.58 -0.32
C ARG A 19 -27.39 20.24 0.29
N TYR A 20 -28.31 19.60 1.00
CA TYR A 20 -28.06 18.30 1.59
C TYR A 20 -27.83 17.24 0.49
N ASP A 21 -26.70 16.57 0.58
CA ASP A 21 -26.32 15.46 -0.29
C ASP A 21 -25.85 14.29 0.59
N SER A 22 -26.63 13.22 0.62
CA SER A 22 -26.35 12.05 1.45
C SER A 22 -25.07 11.32 1.03
N ALA A 23 -24.70 11.37 -0.25
CA ALA A 23 -23.49 10.72 -0.73
C ALA A 23 -22.24 11.48 -0.27
N ARG A 24 -22.25 12.83 -0.33
CA ARG A 24 -21.16 13.66 0.22
C ARG A 24 -21.05 13.56 1.73
N VAL A 25 -22.17 13.37 2.43
CA VAL A 25 -22.19 13.10 3.89
C VAL A 25 -21.54 11.74 4.20
N ALA A 26 -21.90 10.69 3.46
CA ALA A 26 -21.30 9.36 3.63
C ALA A 26 -19.80 9.37 3.31
N GLU A 27 -19.37 10.09 2.27
CA GLU A 27 -17.97 10.27 1.93
C GLU A 27 -17.21 11.11 2.98
N SER A 28 -17.86 12.11 3.58
CA SER A 28 -17.31 12.87 4.71
C SER A 28 -17.09 12.00 5.95
N GLU A 29 -18.03 11.10 6.26
CA GLU A 29 -17.89 10.14 7.36
C GLU A 29 -16.71 9.19 7.12
N ARG A 30 -16.56 8.70 5.89
CA ARG A 30 -15.42 7.89 5.47
C ARG A 30 -14.11 8.67 5.58
N ALA A 31 -14.06 9.90 5.08
CA ALA A 31 -12.87 10.76 5.15
C ALA A 31 -12.43 11.02 6.60
N LEU A 32 -13.38 11.19 7.53
CA LEU A 32 -13.09 11.30 8.97
C LEU A 32 -12.55 9.99 9.55
N ARG A 33 -13.08 8.82 9.17
CA ARG A 33 -12.52 7.52 9.58
C ARG A 33 -11.10 7.31 9.06
N TRP A 34 -10.83 7.75 7.83
CA TRP A 34 -9.53 7.70 7.17
C TRP A 34 -8.46 8.63 7.76
N LEU A 35 -8.82 9.52 8.70
CA LEU A 35 -7.82 10.21 9.51
C LEU A 35 -7.15 9.30 10.54
N PHE A 36 -7.76 8.15 10.85
CA PHE A 36 -7.28 7.19 11.85
C PHE A 36 -7.06 7.77 13.25
N VAL A 37 -7.68 8.91 13.59
CA VAL A 37 -7.62 9.51 14.94
C VAL A 37 -8.85 9.19 15.80
N PHE A 38 -9.93 8.70 15.17
CA PHE A 38 -11.22 8.46 15.82
C PHE A 38 -11.50 6.96 15.99
N SER A 39 -11.98 6.58 17.17
CA SER A 39 -12.49 5.23 17.45
C SER A 39 -13.91 5.06 16.91
N ARG A 40 -14.69 6.13 16.85
CA ARG A 40 -16.04 6.16 16.30
C ARG A 40 -16.31 7.50 15.61
N VAL A 41 -16.96 7.43 14.45
CA VAL A 41 -17.45 8.59 13.71
C VAL A 41 -18.90 8.31 13.33
N ARG A 42 -19.79 9.27 13.56
CA ARG A 42 -21.19 9.21 13.14
C ARG A 42 -21.68 10.58 12.69
N LEU A 43 -22.28 10.63 11.51
CA LEU A 43 -22.91 11.82 10.96
C LEU A 43 -24.43 11.60 10.94
N ASP A 44 -25.17 12.42 11.68
CA ASP A 44 -26.64 12.41 11.69
C ASP A 44 -27.18 13.78 11.26
N THR A 45 -28.41 13.81 10.77
CA THR A 45 -29.14 15.05 10.53
C THR A 45 -30.00 15.42 11.74
N THR A 46 -30.05 16.71 12.07
CA THR A 46 -30.93 17.26 13.11
C THR A 46 -31.52 18.59 12.65
N ARG A 47 -32.39 19.20 13.46
CA ARG A 47 -32.91 20.55 13.21
C ARG A 47 -32.44 21.51 14.30
N ILE A 48 -31.96 22.68 13.89
CA ILE A 48 -31.60 23.78 14.79
C ILE A 48 -32.32 25.02 14.27
N ALA A 49 -33.17 25.63 15.11
CA ALA A 49 -33.98 26.80 14.76
C ALA A 49 -34.74 26.61 13.42
N GLY A 50 -35.37 25.45 13.24
CA GLY A 50 -36.14 25.10 12.03
C GLY A 50 -35.31 24.70 10.81
N ARG A 51 -33.98 24.93 10.80
CA ARG A 51 -33.09 24.61 9.69
C ARG A 51 -32.45 23.23 9.85
N LEU A 52 -32.19 22.56 8.73
CA LEU A 52 -31.44 21.30 8.71
C LEU A 52 -30.00 21.56 9.14
N ALA A 53 -29.50 20.77 10.07
CA ALA A 53 -28.13 20.80 10.56
C ALA A 53 -27.52 19.40 10.52
N LEU A 54 -26.22 19.33 10.20
CA LEU A 54 -25.45 18.10 10.30
C LEU A 54 -24.82 18.02 11.69
N ARG A 55 -25.18 17.00 12.47
CA ARG A 55 -24.55 16.68 13.76
C ARG A 55 -23.43 15.68 13.52
N VAL A 56 -22.20 16.12 13.77
CA VAL A 56 -21.01 15.27 13.69
C VAL A 56 -20.64 14.83 15.11
N THR A 57 -20.69 13.53 15.36
CA THR A 57 -20.28 12.95 16.64
C THR A 57 -19.03 12.10 16.43
N THR A 58 -17.96 12.46 17.12
CA THR A 58 -16.67 11.75 17.06
C THR A 58 -16.23 11.34 18.46
N SER A 59 -15.62 10.17 18.56
CA SER A 59 -14.91 9.72 19.76
C SER A 59 -13.44 9.56 19.39
N ASP A 60 -12.56 10.31 20.05
CA ASP A 60 -11.11 10.16 19.85
C ASP A 60 -10.64 8.77 20.28
N GLY A 61 -9.65 8.23 19.58
CA GLY A 61 -8.94 7.03 20.01
C GLY A 61 -7.58 7.34 20.62
N TRP A 62 -6.86 6.28 21.01
CA TRP A 62 -5.45 6.40 21.40
C TRP A 62 -4.59 6.68 20.17
N SER A 63 -4.03 7.88 20.08
CA SER A 63 -3.24 8.33 18.94
C SER A 63 -1.75 8.04 19.08
N THR A 64 -1.22 8.02 20.32
CA THR A 64 0.16 7.61 20.61
C THR A 64 0.22 6.11 20.85
N LYS A 65 1.07 5.40 20.09
CA LYS A 65 1.17 3.94 20.15
C LYS A 65 2.62 3.50 20.03
N PRO A 66 3.09 2.63 20.94
CA PRO A 66 4.32 1.91 20.69
C PRO A 66 4.12 0.92 19.53
N GLN A 67 5.16 0.74 18.73
CA GLN A 67 5.23 -0.25 17.66
C GLN A 67 6.24 -1.30 18.08
N PHE A 68 5.82 -2.55 18.12
CA PHE A 68 6.70 -3.69 18.29
C PHE A 68 6.28 -4.77 17.31
N GLY A 69 7.24 -5.31 16.60
CA GLY A 69 7.00 -6.39 15.67
C GLY A 69 8.18 -7.35 15.74
N TYR A 70 7.87 -8.63 15.64
CA TYR A 70 8.86 -9.68 15.47
C TYR A 70 8.33 -10.57 14.36
N SER A 71 9.18 -10.91 13.42
CA SER A 71 8.88 -11.93 12.43
C SER A 71 10.08 -12.83 12.23
N SER A 72 9.85 -14.14 12.26
CA SER A 72 10.87 -15.12 11.95
C SER A 72 10.35 -16.11 10.94
N ALA A 73 11.11 -16.42 9.91
CA ALA A 73 10.76 -17.47 8.95
C ALA A 73 12.04 -18.04 8.35
N GLY A 74 12.08 -19.36 8.13
CA GLY A 74 13.24 -20.02 7.51
C GLY A 74 14.60 -19.88 8.22
N GLY A 75 14.63 -19.47 9.49
CA GLY A 75 15.87 -19.23 10.26
C GLY A 75 16.26 -17.76 10.37
N ASP A 76 15.68 -16.91 9.54
CA ASP A 76 15.86 -15.46 9.59
C ASP A 76 14.90 -14.84 10.59
N ALA A 77 15.36 -13.78 11.26
CA ALA A 77 14.55 -13.00 12.18
C ALA A 77 14.63 -11.51 11.84
N THR A 78 13.47 -10.89 11.81
CA THR A 78 13.28 -9.45 11.75
C THR A 78 12.60 -9.00 13.03
N TRP A 79 12.93 -7.78 13.46
CA TRP A 79 12.17 -7.13 14.51
C TRP A 79 12.12 -5.64 14.28
N LEU A 80 11.11 -5.01 14.85
CA LEU A 80 10.95 -3.57 14.85
C LEU A 80 10.53 -3.08 16.22
N ALA A 81 10.95 -1.86 16.53
CA ALA A 81 10.54 -1.13 17.72
C ALA A 81 10.40 0.36 17.37
N GLY A 82 9.33 1.02 17.82
CA GLY A 82 9.10 2.40 17.46
C GLY A 82 7.95 3.05 18.20
N LEU A 83 7.64 4.28 17.81
CA LEU A 83 6.53 5.06 18.34
C LEU A 83 5.83 5.78 17.19
N VAL A 84 4.49 5.76 17.22
CA VAL A 84 3.65 6.53 16.30
C VAL A 84 2.74 7.45 17.12
N GLU A 85 2.64 8.71 16.73
CA GLU A 85 1.63 9.66 17.18
C GLU A 85 0.80 10.10 15.98
N GLU A 86 -0.48 9.73 15.91
CA GLU A 86 -1.34 10.00 14.75
C GLU A 86 -2.10 11.34 14.81
N ASN A 87 -2.16 11.98 15.98
CA ASN A 87 -3.00 13.16 16.20
C ASN A 87 -2.21 14.33 16.78
N LEU A 88 -0.92 14.49 16.49
CA LEU A 88 -0.04 15.47 17.15
C LEU A 88 -0.71 16.85 17.38
N LEU A 89 -0.72 17.30 18.64
CA LEU A 89 -1.39 18.51 19.14
C LEU A 89 -2.88 18.72 18.73
N GLY A 90 -3.58 17.66 18.33
CA GLY A 90 -5.01 17.62 17.98
C GLY A 90 -5.26 17.96 16.51
N THR A 91 -4.22 17.85 15.67
CA THR A 91 -4.24 18.33 14.28
C THR A 91 -4.48 17.24 13.24
N ALA A 92 -4.60 15.98 13.67
CA ALA A 92 -4.49 14.79 12.81
C ALA A 92 -3.18 14.73 12.00
N THR A 93 -2.11 15.35 12.51
CA THR A 93 -0.76 15.17 11.98
C THR A 93 -0.16 13.91 12.57
N ALA A 94 0.30 13.00 11.71
CA ALA A 94 0.97 11.79 12.10
C ALA A 94 2.49 11.94 12.06
N LEU A 95 3.15 11.55 13.15
CA LEU A 95 4.59 11.37 13.25
C LEU A 95 4.90 9.91 13.61
N SER A 96 5.88 9.33 12.94
CA SER A 96 6.37 7.98 13.21
C SER A 96 7.88 7.98 13.30
N ALA A 97 8.43 7.23 14.25
CA ALA A 97 9.84 6.86 14.30
C ALA A 97 9.92 5.35 14.62
N VAL A 98 10.42 4.56 13.67
CA VAL A 98 10.48 3.09 13.80
C VAL A 98 11.86 2.60 13.43
N TYR A 99 12.46 1.83 14.32
CA TYR A 99 13.69 1.10 14.05
C TYR A 99 13.36 -0.31 13.60
N HIS A 100 13.98 -0.76 12.52
CA HIS A 100 13.88 -2.10 11.96
C HIS A 100 15.26 -2.77 11.96
N LYS A 101 15.31 -4.02 12.40
CA LYS A 101 16.42 -4.94 12.17
C LYS A 101 15.94 -6.05 11.24
N THR A 102 16.59 -6.18 10.10
CA THR A 102 16.41 -7.27 9.14
C THR A 102 17.68 -8.12 9.07
N PRO A 103 17.64 -9.30 8.43
CA PRO A 103 18.86 -10.07 8.11
C PRO A 103 19.87 -9.22 7.34
N ASP A 104 19.39 -8.37 6.44
CA ASP A 104 20.23 -7.58 5.53
C ASP A 104 20.80 -6.31 6.16
N ARG A 105 19.97 -5.58 6.92
CA ARG A 105 20.27 -4.20 7.31
C ARG A 105 19.51 -3.74 8.54
N THR A 106 20.00 -2.66 9.14
CA THR A 106 19.23 -1.86 10.10
C THR A 106 18.66 -0.64 9.41
N ILE A 107 17.44 -0.25 9.78
CA ILE A 107 16.76 0.91 9.20
C ILE A 107 16.13 1.70 10.34
N LEU A 108 16.29 3.02 10.32
CA LEU A 108 15.56 3.95 11.15
C LEU A 108 14.68 4.81 10.25
N ASP A 109 13.37 4.57 10.32
CA ASP A 109 12.36 5.22 9.50
C ASP A 109 11.66 6.33 10.27
N PHE A 110 11.59 7.50 9.66
CA PHE A 110 10.83 8.65 10.13
C PHE A 110 9.75 8.97 9.11
N ARG A 111 8.51 9.13 9.57
CA ARG A 111 7.38 9.50 8.71
C ARG A 111 6.61 10.69 9.28
N HIS A 112 6.27 11.63 8.42
CA HIS A 112 5.44 12.79 8.70
C HIS A 112 4.27 12.84 7.72
N VAL A 113 3.03 12.84 8.20
CA VAL A 113 1.85 13.03 7.36
C VAL A 113 0.97 14.12 7.96
N ASN A 114 0.68 15.15 7.17
CA ASN A 114 -0.26 16.21 7.56
C ASN A 114 -1.38 16.32 6.51
N PRO A 115 -2.62 15.97 6.86
CA PRO A 115 -3.76 16.03 5.92
C PRO A 115 -4.23 17.47 5.61
N HIS A 116 -3.74 18.47 6.35
CA HIS A 116 -4.17 19.87 6.27
C HIS A 116 -2.99 20.84 6.45
N PHE A 117 -1.88 20.67 5.71
CA PHE A 117 -0.58 21.29 6.01
C PHE A 117 -0.60 22.83 6.02
N PHE A 118 -1.03 23.47 4.93
CA PHE A 118 -1.23 24.93 4.85
C PHE A 118 -2.58 25.34 4.24
N GLY A 119 -3.48 24.37 3.99
CA GLY A 119 -4.78 24.61 3.39
C GLY A 119 -5.76 23.50 3.74
N ARG A 120 -7.05 23.71 3.46
CA ARG A 120 -8.11 22.74 3.79
C ARG A 120 -7.92 21.37 3.12
N ARG A 121 -7.31 21.33 1.94
CA ARG A 121 -7.14 20.10 1.13
C ARG A 121 -5.68 19.81 0.79
N THR A 122 -4.76 20.59 1.34
CA THR A 122 -3.33 20.42 1.09
C THR A 122 -2.78 19.31 1.98
N ARG A 123 -2.32 18.23 1.37
CA ARG A 123 -1.66 17.12 2.04
C ARG A 123 -0.15 17.24 1.89
N LEU A 124 0.56 17.05 2.99
CA LEU A 124 1.99 16.77 3.03
C LEU A 124 2.19 15.33 3.50
N ALA A 125 3.02 14.58 2.80
CA ALA A 125 3.57 13.31 3.29
C ALA A 125 5.07 13.32 3.02
N ALA A 126 5.87 12.95 4.02
CA ALA A 126 7.31 12.84 3.91
C ALA A 126 7.77 11.63 4.72
N GLU A 127 8.71 10.88 4.15
CA GLU A 127 9.33 9.73 4.78
C GLU A 127 10.83 9.80 4.57
N TYR A 128 11.59 9.44 5.60
CA TYR A 128 13.05 9.40 5.58
C TYR A 128 13.52 8.12 6.27
N ALA A 129 14.24 7.30 5.54
CA ALA A 129 14.86 6.06 5.97
C ALA A 129 16.36 6.24 6.08
N SER A 130 16.93 6.05 7.27
CA SER A 130 18.36 5.92 7.49
C SER A 130 18.72 4.45 7.63
N LYS A 131 19.39 3.88 6.64
CA LYS A 131 19.78 2.48 6.57
C LYS A 131 21.26 2.32 6.97
N SER A 132 21.66 1.15 7.46
CA SER A 132 23.08 0.83 7.69
C SER A 132 23.93 0.92 6.41
N ASP A 133 23.28 0.85 5.25
CA ASP A 133 23.90 0.85 3.92
C ASP A 133 23.42 2.01 3.03
N GLY A 134 22.80 3.05 3.59
CA GLY A 134 22.28 4.14 2.78
C GLY A 134 21.26 5.04 3.44
N LYS A 135 20.69 5.92 2.64
CA LYS A 135 19.56 6.76 3.04
C LYS A 135 18.60 6.97 1.89
N ARG A 136 17.33 7.10 2.20
CA ARG A 136 16.28 7.38 1.23
C ARG A 136 15.25 8.32 1.84
N GLY A 137 14.84 9.33 1.09
CA GLY A 137 13.74 10.21 1.42
C GLY A 137 12.72 10.21 0.29
N VAL A 138 11.43 10.19 0.62
CA VAL A 138 10.35 10.37 -0.35
C VAL A 138 9.36 11.39 0.18
N TRP A 139 8.73 12.14 -0.71
CA TRP A 139 7.74 13.15 -0.31
C TRP A 139 6.62 13.30 -1.33
N PHE A 140 5.52 13.86 -0.84
CA PHE A 140 4.39 14.37 -1.60
C PHE A 140 3.88 15.65 -0.97
N LEU A 141 3.61 16.67 -1.80
CA LEU A 141 2.95 17.91 -1.40
C LEU A 141 1.93 18.32 -2.46
N GLY A 142 0.68 18.55 -2.04
CA GLY A 142 -0.33 19.13 -2.95
C GLY A 142 -1.76 18.86 -2.54
N VAL A 143 -2.68 19.12 -3.46
CA VAL A 143 -4.11 18.84 -3.35
C VAL A 143 -4.42 17.64 -4.26
N PRO A 144 -4.60 16.43 -3.73
CA PRO A 144 -5.03 15.29 -4.52
C PRO A 144 -6.51 15.41 -4.90
N PHE A 145 -7.02 14.50 -5.73
CA PHE A 145 -8.46 14.28 -5.85
C PHE A 145 -9.00 13.72 -4.51
N PHE A 146 -9.32 14.63 -3.58
CA PHE A 146 -9.64 14.33 -2.18
C PHE A 146 -11.09 13.85 -1.96
N GLU A 147 -11.94 13.97 -2.96
CA GLU A 147 -13.31 13.45 -3.00
C GLU A 147 -13.63 12.95 -4.41
N THR A 148 -14.68 12.16 -4.55
CA THR A 148 -15.16 11.62 -5.82
C THR A 148 -15.48 12.75 -6.80
N GLY A 149 -16.18 13.78 -6.29
CA GLY A 149 -16.56 15.00 -7.01
C GLY A 149 -15.46 16.06 -7.21
N ALA A 150 -14.21 15.79 -6.84
CA ALA A 150 -13.15 16.79 -6.90
C ALA A 150 -12.87 17.21 -8.35
N ALA A 151 -13.02 18.51 -8.64
CA ALA A 151 -12.89 19.04 -10.00
C ALA A 151 -11.43 19.12 -10.50
N ARG A 152 -10.46 19.21 -9.60
CA ARG A 152 -9.05 19.40 -9.93
C ARG A 152 -8.13 18.84 -8.87
N ALA A 153 -6.93 18.47 -9.29
CA ALA A 153 -5.83 18.06 -8.44
C ALA A 153 -4.51 18.67 -8.93
N LEU A 154 -3.60 18.93 -8.00
CA LEU A 154 -2.23 19.34 -8.30
C LEU A 154 -1.33 18.85 -7.18
N GLY A 155 -0.28 18.12 -7.52
CA GLY A 155 0.70 17.65 -6.54
C GLY A 155 2.10 17.57 -7.12
N THR A 156 3.07 17.67 -6.23
CA THR A 156 4.47 17.33 -6.50
C THR A 156 4.89 16.19 -5.60
N ASP A 157 5.67 15.27 -6.15
CA ASP A 157 6.28 14.16 -5.44
C ASP A 157 7.77 14.10 -5.73
N GLY A 158 8.51 13.32 -4.94
CA GLY A 158 9.90 13.09 -5.24
C GLY A 158 10.56 12.04 -4.36
N GLU A 159 11.79 11.72 -4.74
CA GLU A 159 12.66 10.77 -4.05
C GLU A 159 14.09 11.31 -4.05
N ALA A 160 14.80 11.14 -2.94
CA ALA A 160 16.24 11.34 -2.86
C ALA A 160 16.85 10.09 -2.20
N ALA A 161 17.69 9.36 -2.93
CA ALA A 161 18.29 8.12 -2.47
C ALA A 161 19.81 8.13 -2.66
N SER A 162 20.51 7.56 -1.70
CA SER A 162 21.92 7.22 -1.76
C SER A 162 22.08 5.97 -0.92
N GLU A 163 21.90 4.81 -1.54
CA GLU A 163 21.78 3.54 -0.83
C GLU A 163 22.32 2.35 -1.61
N ARG A 164 22.53 1.24 -0.90
CA ARG A 164 22.78 -0.05 -1.52
C ARG A 164 21.48 -0.80 -1.75
N VAL A 165 21.34 -1.32 -2.96
CA VAL A 165 20.24 -2.18 -3.37
C VAL A 165 20.78 -3.61 -3.45
N LEU A 166 20.11 -4.52 -2.76
CA LEU A 166 20.44 -5.94 -2.76
C LEU A 166 19.60 -6.63 -3.83
N VAL A 167 20.26 -7.39 -4.69
CA VAL A 167 19.62 -8.18 -5.74
C VAL A 167 19.88 -9.64 -5.43
N PHE A 168 18.81 -10.39 -5.16
CA PHE A 168 18.92 -11.78 -4.74
C PHE A 168 18.64 -12.72 -5.90
N ARG A 169 19.58 -13.61 -6.19
CA ARG A 169 19.46 -14.64 -7.20
C ARG A 169 20.04 -15.95 -6.68
N ASP A 170 19.22 -17.00 -6.68
CA ASP A 170 19.56 -18.32 -6.12
C ASP A 170 20.15 -18.30 -4.69
N GLY A 171 19.64 -17.40 -3.85
CA GLY A 171 20.13 -17.23 -2.48
C GLY A 171 21.47 -16.51 -2.35
N VAL A 172 22.06 -16.05 -3.47
CA VAL A 172 23.24 -15.17 -3.48
C VAL A 172 22.77 -13.73 -3.62
N ALA A 173 23.27 -12.86 -2.73
CA ALA A 173 23.03 -11.43 -2.81
C ALA A 173 24.14 -10.77 -3.64
N ASP A 174 23.76 -10.11 -4.73
CA ASP A 174 24.57 -9.07 -5.35
C ASP A 174 24.18 -7.70 -4.79
N THR A 175 25.07 -6.73 -4.87
CA THR A 175 24.87 -5.39 -4.32
C THR A 175 25.27 -4.32 -5.30
N VAL A 176 24.34 -3.43 -5.61
CA VAL A 176 24.58 -2.23 -6.43
C VAL A 176 24.37 -0.96 -5.61
N GLU A 177 25.16 0.06 -5.89
CA GLU A 177 24.98 1.39 -5.33
C GLU A 177 23.98 2.17 -6.20
N HIS A 178 22.97 2.74 -5.56
CA HIS A 178 21.92 3.55 -6.19
C HIS A 178 22.01 4.98 -5.67
N ARG A 179 22.10 5.94 -6.58
CA ARG A 179 21.96 7.36 -6.26
C ARG A 179 20.87 7.96 -7.11
N ALA A 180 19.86 8.53 -6.46
CA ALA A 180 18.72 9.15 -7.12
C ALA A 180 18.33 10.50 -6.52
N LEU A 181 17.91 11.40 -7.38
CA LEU A 181 17.08 12.55 -7.06
C LEU A 181 15.99 12.64 -8.13
N ARG A 182 14.74 12.44 -7.75
CA ARG A 182 13.57 12.45 -8.61
C ARG A 182 12.59 13.50 -8.12
N ILE A 183 12.01 14.27 -9.05
CA ILE A 183 10.96 15.25 -8.78
C ILE A 183 9.87 15.09 -9.85
N GLY A 184 8.65 14.86 -9.41
CA GLY A 184 7.44 14.79 -10.24
C GLY A 184 6.49 15.94 -9.95
N VAL A 185 5.76 16.37 -10.97
CA VAL A 185 4.60 17.26 -10.84
C VAL A 185 3.46 16.67 -11.65
N THR A 186 2.30 16.49 -11.02
CA THR A 186 1.10 15.95 -11.65
C THR A 186 -0.07 16.89 -11.42
N ALA A 187 -0.76 17.25 -12.49
CA ALA A 187 -1.98 18.03 -12.48
C ALA A 187 -3.13 17.19 -13.05
N GLY A 188 -4.35 17.42 -12.57
CA GLY A 188 -5.53 16.75 -13.07
C GLY A 188 -6.77 17.62 -13.04
N VAL A 189 -7.69 17.33 -13.97
CA VAL A 189 -9.01 17.96 -14.08
C VAL A 189 -10.07 16.89 -14.26
N ALA A 190 -11.25 17.08 -13.67
CA ALA A 190 -12.37 16.15 -13.80
C ALA A 190 -13.45 16.76 -14.71
N PRO A 191 -13.42 16.52 -16.03
CA PRO A 191 -14.49 16.96 -16.93
C PRO A 191 -15.87 16.39 -16.55
N HIS A 192 -15.89 15.24 -15.90
CA HIS A 192 -17.09 14.67 -15.31
C HIS A 192 -16.78 14.15 -13.91
N ALA A 193 -17.56 14.57 -12.92
CA ALA A 193 -17.49 14.02 -11.58
C ALA A 193 -18.84 14.18 -10.87
N THR A 194 -19.31 13.09 -10.27
CA THR A 194 -20.48 13.05 -9.40
C THR A 194 -20.05 12.57 -8.01
N SER A 195 -21.01 12.20 -7.16
CA SER A 195 -20.71 11.57 -5.88
C SER A 195 -20.35 10.08 -5.98
N ARG A 196 -20.46 9.49 -7.17
CA ARG A 196 -20.12 8.08 -7.43
C ARG A 196 -19.27 7.87 -8.68
N ASP A 197 -19.41 8.70 -9.69
CA ASP A 197 -18.77 8.49 -10.98
C ASP A 197 -17.76 9.60 -11.25
N PHE A 198 -16.66 9.28 -11.94
CA PHE A 198 -15.75 10.30 -12.44
C PHE A 198 -15.08 9.88 -13.75
N VAL A 199 -14.75 10.90 -14.54
CA VAL A 199 -13.76 10.87 -15.61
C VAL A 199 -12.79 12.01 -15.33
N ARG A 200 -11.51 11.68 -15.16
CA ARG A 200 -10.45 12.62 -14.84
C ARG A 200 -9.37 12.53 -15.90
N LEU A 201 -8.89 13.67 -16.35
CA LEU A 201 -7.71 13.77 -17.19
C LEU A 201 -6.56 14.19 -16.30
N TRP A 202 -5.39 13.59 -16.50
CA TRP A 202 -4.18 13.95 -15.79
C TRP A 202 -3.04 14.19 -16.78
N ALA A 203 -2.11 15.05 -16.36
CA ALA A 203 -0.86 15.32 -17.04
C ALA A 203 0.25 15.40 -16.00
N SER A 204 1.42 14.88 -16.34
CA SER A 204 2.55 14.78 -15.42
C SER A 204 3.87 15.08 -16.12
N ALA A 205 4.80 15.67 -15.37
CA ALA A 205 6.17 15.86 -15.77
C ALA A 205 7.10 15.31 -14.69
N LEU A 206 8.15 14.65 -15.12
CA LEU A 206 9.13 13.98 -14.27
C LEU A 206 10.53 14.45 -14.67
N TRP A 207 11.31 14.86 -13.68
CA TRP A 207 12.74 15.05 -13.81
C TRP A 207 13.45 14.14 -12.82
N ARG A 208 14.53 13.48 -13.23
CA ARG A 208 15.35 12.67 -12.33
C ARG A 208 16.83 12.71 -12.70
N ARG A 209 17.67 12.63 -11.68
CA ARG A 209 19.05 12.15 -11.77
C ARG A 209 19.09 10.80 -11.11
N GLU A 210 19.48 9.75 -11.82
CA GLU A 210 19.40 8.39 -11.30
C GLU A 210 20.43 7.48 -11.98
N ASP A 211 21.22 6.79 -11.18
CA ASP A 211 22.21 5.84 -11.66
C ASP A 211 22.34 4.65 -10.69
N PHE A 212 22.65 3.48 -11.26
CA PHE A 212 23.00 2.25 -10.57
C PHE A 212 24.40 1.84 -11.03
N ASP A 213 25.32 1.56 -10.11
CA ASP A 213 26.68 1.11 -10.45
C ASP A 213 27.26 0.24 -9.31
N SER A 214 28.43 -0.33 -9.55
CA SER A 214 29.26 -1.02 -8.57
C SER A 214 29.55 -0.17 -7.33
N VAL A 215 29.55 -0.83 -6.17
CA VAL A 215 29.83 -0.18 -4.89
C VAL A 215 31.24 0.42 -4.88
N GLY A 216 31.37 1.69 -4.52
CA GLY A 216 32.66 2.38 -4.43
C GLY A 216 33.17 2.94 -5.77
N ARG A 217 32.37 2.88 -6.84
CA ARG A 217 32.69 3.51 -8.13
C ARG A 217 32.99 5.00 -7.95
N ASN A 218 34.12 5.45 -8.49
CA ASN A 218 34.52 6.85 -8.51
C ASN A 218 35.22 7.20 -9.86
N PRO A 219 34.78 8.22 -10.60
CA PRO A 219 33.59 9.05 -10.35
C PRO A 219 32.30 8.24 -10.52
N PHE A 220 31.35 8.47 -9.62
CA PHE A 220 30.02 7.88 -9.73
C PHE A 220 29.23 8.58 -10.86
N PRO A 221 28.51 7.85 -11.73
CA PRO A 221 27.73 8.43 -12.81
C PRO A 221 26.69 9.47 -12.34
N ARG A 222 26.28 10.37 -13.25
CA ARG A 222 25.32 11.44 -12.96
C ARG A 222 24.37 11.68 -14.13
N SER A 223 23.74 10.61 -14.61
CA SER A 223 22.79 10.65 -15.70
C SER A 223 21.53 11.41 -15.30
N THR A 224 21.00 12.23 -16.21
CA THR A 224 19.80 13.04 -15.97
C THR A 224 18.77 12.70 -17.02
N PHE A 225 17.51 12.54 -16.60
CA PHE A 225 16.40 12.12 -17.44
C PHE A 225 15.18 13.02 -17.21
N GLY A 226 14.43 13.30 -18.27
CA GLY A 226 13.14 13.98 -18.21
C GLY A 226 12.08 13.21 -18.99
N ALA A 227 10.88 13.10 -18.44
CA ALA A 227 9.74 12.48 -19.10
C ALA A 227 8.46 13.28 -18.85
N VAL A 228 7.52 13.21 -19.78
CA VAL A 228 6.17 13.77 -19.60
C VAL A 228 5.14 12.71 -19.94
N GLY A 229 3.99 12.77 -19.30
CA GLY A 229 2.91 11.83 -19.55
C GLY A 229 1.55 12.46 -19.34
N GLY A 230 0.53 11.75 -19.80
CA GLY A 230 -0.85 12.13 -19.60
C GLY A 230 -1.77 10.96 -19.85
N GLY A 231 -2.99 11.07 -19.34
CA GLY A 231 -3.92 9.95 -19.37
C GLY A 231 -5.29 10.29 -18.81
N VAL A 232 -6.05 9.22 -18.56
CA VAL A 232 -7.41 9.25 -18.06
C VAL A 232 -7.58 8.30 -16.88
N ASP A 233 -8.32 8.75 -15.87
CA ASP A 233 -8.92 7.90 -14.85
C ASP A 233 -10.43 7.88 -15.03
N VAL A 234 -11.02 6.69 -15.06
CA VAL A 234 -12.45 6.48 -15.07
C VAL A 234 -12.81 5.64 -13.86
N GLY A 235 -13.85 6.02 -13.13
CA GLY A 235 -14.22 5.28 -11.93
C GLY A 235 -15.68 5.37 -11.56
N HIS A 236 -16.18 4.26 -11.02
CA HIS A 236 -17.43 4.14 -10.28
C HIS A 236 -17.11 3.74 -8.83
N VAL A 237 -17.22 4.71 -7.93
CA VAL A 237 -16.89 4.61 -6.51
C VAL A 237 -17.92 3.78 -5.76
N ARG A 238 -17.44 2.70 -5.14
CA ARG A 238 -18.26 1.78 -4.36
C ARG A 238 -17.45 1.31 -3.15
N PHE A 239 -17.91 1.67 -1.97
CA PHE A 239 -17.32 1.21 -0.71
C PHE A 239 -18.31 0.32 0.02
N HIS A 240 -17.80 -0.71 0.69
CA HIS A 240 -18.57 -1.56 1.57
C HIS A 240 -17.95 -1.56 2.96
N VAL A 241 -18.77 -1.29 3.97
CA VAL A 241 -18.30 -1.26 5.36
C VAL A 241 -18.42 -2.67 5.92
N LEU A 242 -17.27 -3.27 6.23
CA LEU A 242 -17.20 -4.57 6.88
C LEU A 242 -16.67 -4.42 8.31
N GLU A 243 -17.01 -5.38 9.15
CA GLU A 243 -16.36 -5.57 10.45
C GLU A 243 -15.63 -6.91 10.38
N ARG A 244 -14.49 -7.07 11.06
CA ARG A 244 -13.76 -8.34 11.12
C ARG A 244 -13.18 -8.80 9.79
N PHE A 245 -12.85 -7.85 8.90
CA PHE A 245 -12.19 -8.18 7.64
C PHE A 245 -10.68 -8.36 7.86
N ASN A 246 -9.96 -7.28 8.18
CA ASN A 246 -8.55 -7.33 8.58
C ASN A 246 -8.35 -7.18 10.09
N SER A 247 -9.30 -6.57 10.80
CA SER A 247 -9.20 -6.18 12.22
C SER A 247 -10.44 -6.60 13.02
N TYR A 248 -10.33 -6.82 14.34
CA TYR A 248 -11.42 -7.43 15.13
C TYR A 248 -12.58 -6.49 15.50
N ALA A 249 -12.32 -5.23 15.82
CA ALA A 249 -13.31 -4.36 16.48
C ALA A 249 -13.69 -3.10 15.68
N ARG A 250 -13.24 -2.99 14.43
CA ARG A 250 -13.42 -1.78 13.62
C ARG A 250 -14.29 -2.04 12.41
N ARG A 251 -15.00 -0.97 12.05
CA ARG A 251 -15.59 -0.82 10.72
C ARG A 251 -14.50 -0.45 9.75
N GLU A 252 -14.31 -1.28 8.75
CA GLU A 252 -13.35 -1.15 7.68
C GLU A 252 -14.11 -0.77 6.40
N ASP A 253 -13.76 0.37 5.83
CA ASP A 253 -14.25 0.76 4.51
C ASP A 253 -13.44 0.01 3.44
N VAL A 254 -14.00 -1.07 2.90
CA VAL A 254 -13.40 -1.83 1.81
C VAL A 254 -13.74 -1.14 0.49
N ASP A 255 -12.70 -0.75 -0.25
CA ASP A 255 -12.82 -0.18 -1.58
C ASP A 255 -13.12 -1.29 -2.60
N LEU A 256 -14.35 -1.28 -3.11
CA LEU A 256 -14.88 -2.18 -4.13
C LEU A 256 -15.26 -1.37 -5.38
N SER A 257 -14.62 -0.23 -5.60
CA SER A 257 -14.87 0.63 -6.75
C SER A 257 -14.47 -0.07 -8.05
N GLN A 258 -15.15 0.28 -9.14
CA GLN A 258 -14.72 -0.09 -10.48
C GLN A 258 -13.85 1.04 -11.00
N LEU A 259 -12.58 0.77 -11.28
CA LEU A 259 -11.59 1.79 -11.60
C LEU A 259 -10.84 1.38 -12.87
N LEU A 260 -10.51 2.35 -13.70
CA LEU A 260 -9.62 2.22 -14.84
C LEU A 260 -8.71 3.44 -14.85
N HIS A 261 -7.42 3.20 -14.94
CA HIS A 261 -6.38 4.20 -15.14
C HIS A 261 -5.62 3.82 -16.40
N ALA A 262 -5.50 4.75 -17.34
CA ALA A 262 -4.73 4.57 -18.56
C ALA A 262 -3.89 5.81 -18.83
N GLY A 263 -2.64 5.60 -19.25
CA GLY A 263 -1.67 6.67 -19.46
C GLY A 263 -0.66 6.35 -20.53
N VAL A 264 -0.09 7.42 -21.09
CA VAL A 264 1.05 7.36 -21.99
C VAL A 264 2.12 8.36 -21.55
N TRP A 265 3.37 7.97 -21.70
CA TRP A 265 4.55 8.73 -21.31
C TRP A 265 5.51 8.84 -22.50
N ALA A 266 6.15 9.99 -22.65
CA ALA A 266 7.21 10.22 -23.60
C ALA A 266 8.55 10.38 -22.84
N ALA A 267 9.54 9.60 -23.26
CA ALA A 267 10.91 9.61 -22.74
C ALA A 267 11.88 9.93 -23.91
N PRO A 268 11.97 11.20 -24.35
CA PRO A 268 12.70 11.57 -25.55
C PRO A 268 14.22 11.67 -25.33
N ARG A 269 14.98 11.51 -26.41
CA ARG A 269 16.45 11.66 -26.40
C ARG A 269 16.92 13.03 -25.93
N ALA A 270 16.18 14.07 -26.31
CA ALA A 270 16.47 15.45 -25.93
C ALA A 270 16.48 15.67 -24.40
N TRP A 271 15.85 14.76 -23.64
CA TRP A 271 15.78 14.81 -22.18
C TRP A 271 16.60 13.69 -21.54
N GLY A 272 17.71 13.30 -22.16
CA GLY A 272 18.76 12.47 -21.56
C GLY A 272 18.61 10.96 -21.73
N TYR A 273 17.56 10.48 -22.38
CA TYR A 273 17.43 9.06 -22.71
C TYR A 273 18.36 8.71 -23.90
N PRO A 274 19.21 7.66 -23.78
CA PRO A 274 20.04 7.22 -24.91
C PRO A 274 19.17 6.67 -26.05
N SER A 275 19.73 6.55 -27.25
CA SER A 275 18.96 6.19 -28.45
C SER A 275 18.25 4.84 -28.36
N ASP A 276 18.82 3.90 -27.62
CA ASP A 276 18.30 2.57 -27.36
C ASP A 276 17.24 2.53 -26.24
N ARG A 277 17.10 3.59 -25.41
CA ARG A 277 16.11 3.65 -24.32
C ARG A 277 15.08 4.77 -24.46
N ALA A 278 15.29 5.70 -25.39
CA ALA A 278 14.32 6.73 -25.68
C ALA A 278 13.09 6.12 -26.36
N GLY A 279 11.89 6.51 -25.91
CA GLY A 279 10.71 5.77 -26.28
C GLY A 279 9.39 6.33 -25.72
N VAL A 280 8.36 5.51 -25.86
CA VAL A 280 7.00 5.77 -25.36
C VAL A 280 6.66 4.72 -24.31
N GLY A 281 6.29 5.18 -23.12
CA GLY A 281 5.73 4.36 -22.05
C GLY A 281 4.22 4.28 -22.16
N ALA A 282 3.64 3.11 -21.95
CA ALA A 282 2.21 2.95 -21.71
C ALA A 282 1.99 2.43 -20.30
N GLU A 283 0.93 2.88 -19.64
CA GLU A 283 0.47 2.33 -18.37
C GLU A 283 -1.04 2.12 -18.37
N LEU A 284 -1.45 1.03 -17.74
CA LEU A 284 -2.83 0.62 -17.61
C LEU A 284 -2.99 -0.05 -16.26
N SER A 285 -3.96 0.37 -15.45
CA SER A 285 -4.38 -0.40 -14.29
C SER A 285 -5.89 -0.35 -14.13
N GLY A 286 -6.45 -1.35 -13.47
CA GLY A 286 -7.87 -1.45 -13.28
C GLY A 286 -8.25 -2.25 -12.06
N GLN A 287 -9.43 -1.94 -11.53
CA GLN A 287 -10.11 -2.67 -10.48
C GLN A 287 -11.54 -2.93 -10.91
N ALA A 288 -12.02 -4.16 -10.74
CA ALA A 288 -13.43 -4.51 -10.92
C ALA A 288 -13.89 -5.36 -9.74
N SER A 289 -15.14 -5.24 -9.36
CA SER A 289 -15.68 -5.96 -8.19
C SER A 289 -17.12 -6.43 -8.39
N ALA A 290 -17.49 -7.47 -7.66
CA ALA A 290 -18.87 -7.88 -7.45
C ALA A 290 -19.12 -8.17 -5.97
N ILE A 291 -20.35 -7.93 -5.51
CA ILE A 291 -20.77 -8.12 -4.11
C ILE A 291 -22.00 -8.99 -4.10
N TRP A 292 -22.09 -9.91 -3.16
CA TRP A 292 -23.27 -10.71 -2.86
C TRP A 292 -23.56 -10.65 -1.34
N PRO A 293 -24.72 -11.16 -0.88
CA PRO A 293 -25.00 -11.24 0.54
C PRO A 293 -23.91 -12.03 1.27
N GLY A 294 -23.18 -11.36 2.17
CA GLY A 294 -22.12 -11.99 2.95
C GLY A 294 -20.77 -12.11 2.23
N GLY A 295 -20.51 -11.44 1.10
CA GLY A 295 -19.17 -11.49 0.51
C GLY A 295 -18.94 -10.62 -0.72
N PHE A 296 -17.71 -10.62 -1.20
CA PHE A 296 -17.30 -9.87 -2.39
C PHE A 296 -16.13 -10.54 -3.13
N VAL A 297 -15.97 -10.17 -4.40
CA VAL A 297 -14.77 -10.44 -5.20
C VAL A 297 -14.23 -9.12 -5.74
N VAL A 298 -12.91 -8.98 -5.74
CA VAL A 298 -12.19 -7.89 -6.40
C VAL A 298 -11.13 -8.47 -7.33
N LEU A 299 -11.15 -8.02 -8.57
CA LEU A 299 -10.10 -8.23 -9.57
C LEU A 299 -9.28 -6.95 -9.68
N ARG A 300 -7.96 -7.06 -9.63
CA ARG A 300 -7.01 -5.96 -9.86
C ARG A 300 -6.04 -6.37 -10.96
N GLY A 301 -5.74 -5.45 -11.87
CA GLY A 301 -4.75 -5.66 -12.91
C GLY A 301 -3.93 -4.40 -13.11
N ALA A 302 -2.65 -4.56 -13.41
CA ALA A 302 -1.77 -3.46 -13.79
C ALA A 302 -0.77 -3.95 -14.83
N ALA A 303 -0.52 -3.14 -15.84
CA ALA A 303 0.48 -3.34 -16.87
C ALA A 303 1.12 -2.01 -17.21
N ASN A 304 2.45 -1.95 -17.26
CA ASN A 304 3.17 -0.81 -17.75
C ASN A 304 4.41 -1.26 -18.50
N GLY A 305 4.88 -0.46 -19.45
CA GLY A 305 6.11 -0.75 -20.16
C GLY A 305 6.56 0.39 -21.04
N VAL A 306 7.86 0.45 -21.29
CA VAL A 306 8.49 1.43 -22.18
C VAL A 306 8.86 0.73 -23.47
N TYR A 307 8.31 1.18 -24.59
CA TYR A 307 8.74 0.77 -25.91
C TYR A 307 9.82 1.71 -26.42
N ALA A 308 11.00 1.19 -26.71
CA ALA A 308 12.14 1.95 -27.22
C ALA A 308 12.47 1.48 -28.65
N PRO A 309 12.10 2.25 -29.69
CA PRO A 309 12.33 1.86 -31.09
C PRO A 309 13.81 1.58 -31.39
N GLY A 310 14.74 2.32 -30.77
CA GLY A 310 16.17 2.14 -30.98
C GLY A 310 16.75 0.84 -30.40
N ALA A 311 16.06 0.20 -29.45
CA ALA A 311 16.40 -1.15 -28.98
C ALA A 311 15.64 -2.25 -29.74
N GLY A 312 14.81 -1.91 -30.74
CA GLY A 312 14.06 -2.87 -31.52
C GLY A 312 12.84 -3.47 -30.81
N GLY A 313 12.36 -2.88 -29.70
CA GLY A 313 11.21 -3.44 -28.98
C GLY A 313 10.92 -2.85 -27.60
N LEU A 314 10.39 -3.70 -26.72
CA LEU A 314 10.10 -3.40 -25.32
C LEU A 314 11.41 -3.21 -24.54
N ASP A 315 11.61 -2.02 -23.96
CA ASP A 315 12.73 -1.70 -23.09
C ASP A 315 12.59 -2.32 -21.69
N SER A 316 11.47 -2.05 -21.04
CA SER A 316 11.18 -2.58 -19.72
C SER A 316 9.68 -2.67 -19.54
N GLY A 317 9.23 -3.56 -18.67
CA GLY A 317 7.81 -3.74 -18.46
C GLY A 317 7.48 -4.51 -17.20
N ARG A 318 6.24 -4.33 -16.74
CA ARG A 318 5.64 -5.10 -15.66
C ARG A 318 4.20 -5.39 -16.03
N VAL A 319 3.78 -6.61 -15.77
CA VAL A 319 2.37 -7.00 -15.74
C VAL A 319 2.10 -7.72 -14.43
N SER A 320 0.96 -7.43 -13.81
CA SER A 320 0.49 -8.12 -12.61
C SER A 320 -1.02 -8.16 -12.57
N GLY A 321 -1.58 -9.25 -12.08
CA GLY A 321 -3.01 -9.43 -11.88
C GLY A 321 -3.26 -10.15 -10.56
N ALA A 322 -4.32 -9.74 -9.86
CA ALA A 322 -4.73 -10.35 -8.61
C ALA A 322 -6.26 -10.48 -8.52
N VAL A 323 -6.72 -11.52 -7.84
CA VAL A 323 -8.10 -11.74 -7.46
C VAL A 323 -8.17 -11.98 -5.95
N THR A 324 -9.10 -11.29 -5.29
CA THR A 324 -9.40 -11.51 -3.87
C THR A 324 -10.88 -11.81 -3.73
N ILE A 325 -11.21 -12.94 -3.12
CA ILE A 325 -12.56 -13.38 -2.78
C ILE A 325 -12.68 -13.41 -1.27
N ALA A 326 -13.75 -12.83 -0.77
CA ALA A 326 -14.02 -12.66 0.65
C ALA A 326 -15.44 -13.13 0.97
N SER A 327 -15.61 -13.94 2.02
CA SER A 327 -16.91 -14.45 2.46
C SER A 327 -17.05 -14.46 3.99
N GLN A 328 -18.14 -13.87 4.48
CA GLN A 328 -18.62 -13.78 5.87
C GLN A 328 -19.98 -14.47 6.06
N ASN A 329 -20.27 -15.52 5.28
CA ASN A 329 -21.56 -16.23 5.39
C ASN A 329 -21.82 -16.84 6.78
N LEU A 330 -20.78 -17.01 7.61
CA LEU A 330 -20.87 -17.54 8.96
C LEU A 330 -20.51 -16.43 9.98
N ARG A 331 -21.33 -16.30 11.04
CA ARG A 331 -21.33 -15.14 11.96
C ARG A 331 -20.01 -14.81 12.68
N ARG A 332 -19.00 -15.70 12.61
CA ARG A 332 -17.70 -15.57 13.28
C ARG A 332 -16.54 -15.97 12.36
N GLN A 333 -16.78 -16.12 11.07
CA GLN A 333 -15.77 -16.58 10.13
C GLN A 333 -15.63 -15.60 8.97
N MET A 334 -14.41 -15.47 8.49
CA MET A 334 -14.05 -14.70 7.32
C MET A 334 -13.14 -15.55 6.45
N LEU A 335 -13.72 -16.16 5.42
CA LEU A 335 -12.98 -16.92 4.42
C LEU A 335 -12.41 -15.94 3.40
N VAL A 336 -11.10 -16.01 3.17
CA VAL A 336 -10.39 -15.23 2.16
C VAL A 336 -9.62 -16.17 1.23
N LEU A 337 -9.82 -15.98 -0.07
CA LEU A 337 -8.99 -16.55 -1.11
C LEU A 337 -8.35 -15.40 -1.88
N HIS A 338 -7.04 -15.41 -1.99
CA HIS A 338 -6.27 -14.46 -2.78
C HIS A 338 -5.38 -15.21 -3.77
N ALA A 339 -5.37 -14.79 -5.03
CA ALA A 339 -4.42 -15.27 -6.02
C ALA A 339 -3.82 -14.09 -6.78
N GLU A 340 -2.52 -14.11 -7.00
CA GLU A 340 -1.76 -13.07 -7.69
C GLU A 340 -0.71 -13.71 -8.61
N ALA A 341 -0.49 -13.11 -9.78
CA ALA A 341 0.60 -13.44 -10.66
C ALA A 341 1.20 -12.17 -11.26
N GLY A 342 2.49 -12.24 -11.61
CA GLY A 342 3.16 -11.12 -12.26
C GLY A 342 4.39 -11.54 -13.04
N ALA A 343 4.77 -10.69 -14.00
CA ALA A 343 5.97 -10.84 -14.80
C ALA A 343 6.62 -9.45 -15.02
N LEU A 344 7.95 -9.44 -15.04
CA LEU A 344 8.79 -8.28 -15.23
C LEU A 344 9.71 -8.52 -16.44
N GLU A 345 9.86 -7.49 -17.26
CA GLU A 345 10.87 -7.43 -18.31
C GLU A 345 11.87 -6.34 -17.94
N ARG A 346 13.15 -6.71 -17.84
CA ARG A 346 14.26 -5.82 -17.45
C ARG A 346 13.90 -4.88 -16.29
N PRO A 347 13.49 -5.41 -15.12
CA PRO A 347 13.25 -4.57 -13.95
C PRO A 347 14.55 -3.86 -13.55
N LYS A 348 14.41 -2.67 -12.94
CA LYS A 348 15.56 -2.04 -12.27
C LYS A 348 16.03 -2.92 -11.10
N PRO A 349 17.32 -2.90 -10.74
CA PRO A 349 17.82 -3.64 -9.58
C PRO A 349 16.97 -3.37 -8.33
N GLY A 350 16.60 -4.43 -7.61
CA GLY A 350 15.77 -4.39 -6.41
C GLY A 350 14.27 -4.24 -6.66
N ALA A 351 13.82 -4.25 -7.93
CA ALA A 351 12.40 -4.25 -8.28
C ALA A 351 11.88 -5.65 -8.67
N GLU A 352 12.73 -6.67 -8.58
CA GLU A 352 12.34 -8.07 -8.75
C GLU A 352 11.28 -8.46 -7.71
N PHE A 353 10.50 -9.50 -8.03
CA PHE A 353 9.58 -10.05 -7.04
C PHE A 353 10.37 -10.81 -5.99
N ASP A 354 10.49 -10.22 -4.81
CA ASP A 354 10.93 -10.89 -3.60
C ASP A 354 9.73 -11.06 -2.68
N LEU A 355 9.27 -12.31 -2.54
CA LEU A 355 8.04 -12.58 -1.79
C LEU A 355 8.18 -12.23 -0.30
N TRP A 356 9.38 -12.33 0.28
CA TRP A 356 9.59 -11.94 1.67
C TRP A 356 9.55 -10.42 1.84
N VAL A 357 10.25 -9.65 1.00
CA VAL A 357 10.21 -8.17 1.06
C VAL A 357 8.80 -7.65 0.81
N LEU A 358 8.10 -8.24 -0.15
CA LEU A 358 6.72 -7.85 -0.49
C LEU A 358 5.70 -8.31 0.56
N GLN A 359 6.10 -9.11 1.56
CA GLN A 359 5.21 -9.77 2.53
C GLN A 359 4.11 -10.60 1.83
N LYS A 360 4.48 -11.24 0.73
CA LYS A 360 3.66 -12.12 -0.10
C LYS A 360 4.20 -13.55 -0.04
N GLY A 361 3.50 -14.47 -0.67
CA GLY A 361 3.95 -15.85 -0.77
C GLY A 361 3.69 -16.70 0.48
N PRO A 362 4.19 -17.95 0.48
CA PRO A 362 3.99 -18.88 1.57
C PRO A 362 4.60 -18.41 2.90
N ARG A 363 3.77 -18.30 3.94
CA ARG A 363 4.09 -17.53 5.16
C ARG A 363 5.21 -18.06 6.07
N VAL A 364 5.69 -19.29 5.86
CA VAL A 364 6.74 -19.92 6.68
C VAL A 364 8.06 -20.15 5.92
N PHE A 365 8.26 -19.42 4.82
CA PHE A 365 9.46 -19.48 4.00
C PHE A 365 10.44 -18.36 4.41
N GLY A 366 11.73 -18.66 4.31
CA GLY A 366 12.82 -17.77 4.74
C GLY A 366 13.01 -16.54 3.85
N ALA A 367 13.86 -15.63 4.30
CA ALA A 367 14.13 -14.41 3.56
C ALA A 367 14.78 -14.75 2.20
N HIS A 368 14.36 -14.04 1.15
CA HIS A 368 14.95 -14.13 -0.20
C HIS A 368 14.96 -15.52 -0.85
N GLN A 369 14.21 -16.51 -0.32
CA GLN A 369 14.15 -17.86 -0.87
C GLN A 369 13.35 -17.94 -2.19
N LEU A 370 12.45 -16.98 -2.41
CA LEU A 370 11.56 -16.91 -3.56
C LEU A 370 11.71 -15.53 -4.18
N THR A 371 12.70 -15.40 -5.07
CA THR A 371 13.01 -14.16 -5.80
C THR A 371 13.00 -14.37 -7.31
N GLY A 372 12.59 -13.34 -8.08
CA GLY A 372 12.80 -13.32 -9.52
C GLY A 372 11.91 -12.38 -10.33
N SER A 373 12.00 -12.49 -11.65
CA SER A 373 11.22 -11.67 -12.61
C SER A 373 9.78 -12.13 -12.81
N ARG A 374 9.42 -13.35 -12.37
CA ARG A 374 8.07 -13.90 -12.44
C ARG A 374 7.63 -14.31 -11.05
N MET A 375 6.34 -14.15 -10.75
CA MET A 375 5.76 -14.63 -9.50
C MET A 375 4.37 -15.23 -9.69
N VAL A 376 4.05 -16.19 -8.84
CA VAL A 376 2.68 -16.61 -8.55
C VAL A 376 2.50 -16.75 -7.04
N TRP A 377 1.33 -16.40 -6.54
CA TRP A 377 0.97 -16.55 -5.13
C TRP A 377 -0.52 -16.85 -4.99
N LEU A 378 -0.82 -17.83 -4.16
CA LEU A 378 -2.14 -18.26 -3.75
C LEU A 378 -2.15 -18.31 -2.23
N ALA A 379 -3.16 -17.70 -1.61
CA ALA A 379 -3.41 -17.76 -0.17
C ALA A 379 -4.89 -18.05 0.06
N LEU A 380 -5.17 -19.09 0.84
CA LEU A 380 -6.49 -19.44 1.34
C LEU A 380 -6.42 -19.42 2.85
N GLU A 381 -7.30 -18.63 3.47
CA GLU A 381 -7.32 -18.41 4.90
C GLU A 381 -8.76 -18.36 5.41
N ASP A 382 -9.11 -19.18 6.39
CA ASP A 382 -10.40 -19.10 7.08
C ASP A 382 -10.19 -18.50 8.48
N ARG A 383 -10.55 -17.22 8.65
CA ARG A 383 -10.31 -16.48 9.89
C ARG A 383 -11.50 -16.69 10.83
N ILE A 384 -11.30 -17.47 11.89
CA ILE A 384 -12.31 -17.80 12.88
C ILE A 384 -12.10 -16.96 14.13
N LEU A 385 -13.08 -16.14 14.46
CA LEU A 385 -13.10 -15.39 15.71
C LEU A 385 -13.43 -16.30 16.89
N VAL A 386 -12.50 -16.38 17.84
CA VAL A 386 -12.71 -17.10 19.10
C VAL A 386 -13.35 -16.19 20.14
N ARG A 387 -12.80 -14.98 20.31
CA ARG A 387 -13.28 -14.00 21.28
C ARG A 387 -13.05 -12.57 20.79
N ASP A 388 -14.12 -11.78 20.74
CA ASP A 388 -14.08 -10.37 20.31
C ASP A 388 -13.19 -9.52 21.21
N GLU A 389 -13.31 -9.70 22.52
CA GLU A 389 -12.56 -8.93 23.51
C GLU A 389 -12.12 -9.82 24.68
N LEU A 390 -10.81 -10.00 24.79
CA LEU A 390 -10.12 -10.51 25.96
C LEU A 390 -9.58 -9.31 26.75
N TRP A 391 -9.95 -9.24 28.04
CA TRP A 391 -9.63 -8.14 28.95
C TRP A 391 -10.00 -6.73 28.44
N SER A 392 -10.97 -6.64 27.52
CA SER A 392 -11.38 -5.41 26.84
C SER A 392 -10.27 -4.72 26.02
N LEU A 393 -9.23 -5.47 25.63
CA LEU A 393 -8.04 -4.92 24.97
C LEU A 393 -7.68 -5.63 23.66
N VAL A 394 -7.90 -6.95 23.59
CA VAL A 394 -7.38 -7.78 22.49
C VAL A 394 -8.45 -8.72 21.97
N GLY A 395 -8.67 -8.71 20.65
CA GLY A 395 -9.45 -9.74 19.95
C GLY A 395 -8.56 -10.94 19.63
N VAL A 396 -9.10 -12.14 19.78
CA VAL A 396 -8.39 -13.41 19.57
C VAL A 396 -9.14 -14.27 18.56
N GLY A 397 -8.41 -14.81 17.59
CA GLY A 397 -8.93 -15.75 16.60
C GLY A 397 -7.91 -16.80 16.22
N ILE A 398 -8.38 -17.79 15.46
CA ILE A 398 -7.54 -18.80 14.82
C ILE A 398 -7.77 -18.74 13.31
N ALA A 399 -6.77 -19.13 12.53
CA ALA A 399 -6.89 -19.18 11.08
C ALA A 399 -6.17 -20.41 10.51
N PRO A 400 -6.88 -21.50 10.18
CA PRO A 400 -6.33 -22.49 9.28
C PRO A 400 -6.03 -21.83 7.93
N PHE A 401 -4.87 -22.18 7.36
CA PHE A 401 -4.39 -21.56 6.13
C PHE A 401 -3.74 -22.57 5.19
N PHE A 402 -3.75 -22.21 3.91
CA PHE A 402 -2.99 -22.84 2.84
C PHE A 402 -2.41 -21.73 1.97
N ASP A 403 -1.09 -21.71 1.81
CA ASP A 403 -0.44 -20.84 0.85
C ASP A 403 0.37 -21.67 -0.16
N TYR A 404 0.42 -21.22 -1.40
CA TYR A 404 1.20 -21.83 -2.47
C TYR A 404 1.71 -20.74 -3.41
N GLY A 405 2.97 -20.79 -3.82
CA GLY A 405 3.52 -19.77 -4.68
C GLY A 405 5.04 -19.84 -4.81
N GLY A 406 5.58 -18.88 -5.55
CA GLY A 406 7.00 -18.77 -5.78
C GLY A 406 7.36 -17.63 -6.72
N ALA A 407 8.65 -17.34 -6.78
CA ALA A 407 9.24 -16.40 -7.72
C ALA A 407 10.55 -16.95 -8.28
N TRP A 408 10.79 -16.67 -9.55
CA TRP A 408 11.93 -17.18 -10.33
C TRP A 408 12.30 -16.23 -11.49
N TYR A 409 13.54 -16.29 -11.95
CA TYR A 409 13.99 -15.51 -13.10
C TYR A 409 13.56 -16.11 -14.44
N ALA A 410 13.63 -15.29 -15.49
CA ALA A 410 13.06 -15.63 -16.77
C ALA A 410 13.70 -16.87 -17.43
N ASP A 411 14.97 -17.08 -17.10
CA ASP A 411 15.92 -18.08 -17.56
C ASP A 411 16.11 -19.23 -16.56
N GLU A 412 15.32 -19.27 -15.48
CA GLU A 412 15.34 -20.32 -14.47
C GLU A 412 14.10 -21.21 -14.54
N ALA A 413 14.23 -22.44 -14.03
CA ALA A 413 13.08 -23.31 -13.78
C ALA A 413 12.18 -22.69 -12.69
N ALA A 414 10.86 -22.86 -12.85
CA ALA A 414 9.90 -22.31 -11.90
C ALA A 414 10.10 -22.91 -10.49
N ARG A 415 10.45 -22.05 -9.52
CA ARG A 415 10.63 -22.43 -8.11
C ARG A 415 9.34 -22.20 -7.34
N LEU A 416 8.58 -23.27 -7.12
CA LEU A 416 7.25 -23.23 -6.49
C LEU A 416 7.20 -24.04 -5.20
N GLY A 417 6.73 -23.43 -4.12
CA GLY A 417 6.58 -24.04 -2.80
C GLY A 417 5.25 -23.70 -2.16
N GLY A 418 4.91 -24.38 -1.07
CA GLY A 418 3.71 -24.07 -0.32
C GLY A 418 3.79 -24.53 1.12
N ASN A 419 2.80 -24.11 1.89
CA ASN A 419 2.61 -24.52 3.26
C ASN A 419 1.14 -24.60 3.65
N VAL A 420 0.85 -25.43 4.63
CA VAL A 420 -0.49 -25.57 5.22
C VAL A 420 -0.34 -25.61 6.73
N GLY A 421 -1.27 -25.01 7.46
CA GLY A 421 -1.13 -24.92 8.90
C GLY A 421 -2.27 -24.21 9.62
N LEU A 422 -1.98 -23.83 10.86
CA LEU A 422 -2.89 -23.10 11.74
C LEU A 422 -2.17 -21.89 12.32
N ALA A 423 -2.84 -20.76 12.34
CA ALA A 423 -2.32 -19.54 12.93
C ALA A 423 -3.19 -19.06 14.11
N LEU A 424 -2.55 -18.62 15.19
CA LEU A 424 -3.18 -17.82 16.24
C LEU A 424 -3.11 -16.34 15.82
N ARG A 425 -4.24 -15.64 15.90
CA ARG A 425 -4.38 -14.24 15.52
C ARG A 425 -4.80 -13.40 16.72
N MET A 426 -4.10 -12.29 16.96
CA MET A 426 -4.34 -11.40 18.09
C MET A 426 -4.24 -9.94 17.64
N GLY A 427 -5.25 -9.12 17.91
CA GLY A 427 -5.25 -7.72 17.48
C GLY A 427 -5.88 -6.78 18.50
N PRO A 428 -5.42 -5.53 18.61
CA PRO A 428 -5.97 -4.58 19.57
C PRO A 428 -7.39 -4.17 19.19
N THR A 429 -8.30 -4.12 20.17
CA THR A 429 -9.70 -3.71 19.93
C THR A 429 -9.93 -2.21 20.10
N ARG A 430 -9.07 -1.53 20.88
CA ARG A 430 -9.20 -0.10 21.21
C ARG A 430 -8.27 0.83 20.44
N SER A 431 -7.25 0.31 19.76
CA SER A 431 -6.24 1.14 19.07
C SER A 431 -6.72 1.65 17.72
N VAL A 432 -6.68 2.99 17.51
CA VAL A 432 -6.76 3.77 16.24
C VAL A 432 -6.67 3.05 14.89
N HIS A 433 -5.60 2.28 14.84
CA HIS A 433 -4.90 1.71 13.72
C HIS A 433 -3.93 0.73 14.38
N GLY A 434 -4.00 -0.54 14.03
CA GLY A 434 -3.24 -1.59 14.69
C GLY A 434 -3.38 -2.89 13.93
N ASP A 435 -2.25 -3.48 13.62
CA ASP A 435 -2.18 -4.72 12.89
C ASP A 435 -2.57 -5.90 13.79
N VAL A 436 -3.08 -6.96 13.16
CA VAL A 436 -3.29 -8.24 13.84
C VAL A 436 -1.97 -8.99 13.81
N ALA A 437 -1.42 -9.34 14.98
CA ALA A 437 -0.30 -10.26 15.06
C ALA A 437 -0.76 -11.68 14.72
N GLU A 438 0.02 -12.39 13.92
CA GLU A 438 -0.23 -13.75 13.48
C GLU A 438 0.95 -14.66 13.90
N PHE A 439 0.65 -15.74 14.63
CA PHE A 439 1.59 -16.78 15.02
C PHE A 439 1.20 -18.08 14.31
N ALA A 440 1.88 -18.39 13.21
CA ALA A 440 1.57 -19.51 12.34
C ALA A 440 2.50 -20.70 12.60
N LEU A 441 1.93 -21.89 12.75
CA LEU A 441 2.65 -23.16 12.65
C LEU A 441 2.23 -23.83 11.34
N GLY A 442 3.20 -24.18 10.49
CA GLY A 442 2.91 -24.75 9.18
C GLY A 442 3.86 -25.86 8.75
N TYR A 443 3.35 -26.73 7.89
CA TYR A 443 4.09 -27.77 7.20
C TYR A 443 4.41 -27.33 5.77
N ARG A 444 5.70 -27.30 5.41
CA ARG A 444 6.23 -26.91 4.10
C ARG A 444 6.25 -28.08 3.12
N PHE A 445 5.94 -27.78 1.86
CA PHE A 445 6.02 -28.70 0.73
C PHE A 445 6.46 -27.99 -0.55
N GLY A 446 6.79 -28.74 -1.60
CA GLY A 446 7.32 -28.19 -2.85
C GLY A 446 8.79 -27.78 -2.73
N GLN A 447 9.21 -26.81 -3.55
CA GLN A 447 10.57 -26.27 -3.62
C GLN A 447 10.73 -24.99 -2.79
N GLY A 448 11.94 -24.42 -2.74
CA GLY A 448 12.19 -23.11 -2.15
C GLY A 448 12.33 -23.09 -0.63
N TRP A 449 12.59 -24.24 0.02
CA TRP A 449 12.87 -24.31 1.45
C TRP A 449 14.02 -25.29 1.73
N THR A 450 14.74 -25.04 2.83
CA THR A 450 15.76 -25.94 3.40
C THR A 450 15.44 -26.22 4.87
N GLY A 451 15.99 -27.31 5.42
CA GLY A 451 15.83 -27.67 6.84
C GLY A 451 14.60 -28.55 7.13
N ASN A 452 13.87 -28.24 8.21
CA ASN A 452 12.73 -29.06 8.68
C ASN A 452 11.43 -28.74 7.95
N ARG A 453 10.56 -29.71 7.66
CA ARG A 453 9.26 -29.41 7.03
C ARG A 453 8.34 -28.57 7.91
N TRP A 454 8.41 -28.73 9.22
CA TRP A 454 7.67 -27.88 10.16
C TRP A 454 8.41 -26.58 10.41
N ALA A 455 7.70 -25.47 10.38
CA ALA A 455 8.22 -24.14 10.69
C ALA A 455 7.17 -23.29 11.39
N ILE A 456 7.67 -22.33 12.17
CA ILE A 456 6.86 -21.31 12.85
C ILE A 456 7.17 -19.97 12.20
N ALA A 457 6.13 -19.17 11.99
CA ALA A 457 6.26 -17.77 11.62
C ALA A 457 5.47 -16.88 12.57
N VAL A 458 6.07 -15.75 12.92
CA VAL A 458 5.36 -14.61 13.53
C VAL A 458 5.32 -13.52 12.49
N ARG A 459 4.21 -12.80 12.30
CA ARG A 459 4.14 -11.68 11.36
C ARG A 459 2.97 -10.76 11.66
N SER A 460 2.96 -9.59 11.02
CA SER A 460 1.74 -8.81 10.86
C SER A 460 0.77 -9.54 9.91
N GLY A 461 -0.52 -9.48 10.21
CA GLY A 461 -1.55 -10.16 9.43
C GLY A 461 -1.62 -9.62 8.02
N VAL A 462 -1.79 -10.51 7.05
CA VAL A 462 -1.86 -10.12 5.64
C VAL A 462 -3.14 -9.32 5.38
N VAL A 463 -2.95 -8.14 4.79
CA VAL A 463 -4.01 -7.28 4.25
C VAL A 463 -4.11 -7.56 2.76
N TYR A 464 -5.31 -7.89 2.27
CA TYR A 464 -5.58 -8.30 0.88
C TYR A 464 -6.29 -7.21 0.07
#